data_AF-A0A7Y5VYL5-F1
#
_entry.id   AF-A0A7Y5VYL5-F1
#
_cell.length_a   1.000
_cell.length_b   1.000
_cell.length_c   1.000
_cell.angle_alpha   90.00
_cell.angle_beta   90.00
_cell.angle_gamma   90.00
#
_symmetry.space_group_name_H-M   'P 1'
#
loop_
_entity.id
_entity.type
_entity.pdbx_description
1 polymer ?
#
loop_
_entity_poly.entity_id
_entity_poly.type
_entity_poly.pdbx_seq_one_letter_code
_entity_poly.pdbx_strand_id
1 'polypeptide(L)'
;MKRRLVPAVLLSLCCIVPASLAQNADAPKSGPRVVTLDIHGSMPERPGPLDWLMDGDAEPTLREVIDALHDASTSDRIDAILVRLKDPELNIAQIEELGAALGRVRAAGKKVMVFGEAYGNAELLLGSYADRVIAQSGGPLSMPGLFMEEMFLADTLAWAGLKADMVQVGDYKGAAEQMGRASPSPQWDQNINQLLDSQYANLREQMKRGRKMSDQQLDAAMEKSWMTDAQQAAALGLVDSVVDLPNLSDDLSKQLGGKVAWSGGLIKKASTELAMDNPFAILQKLSQKPKASPGGPAIAVLHIDGVIVDGESSSGGLLGGGDNVGSRTIRNAIEDILEDDNFKGCIVRIDSPGGSATASEVMWQGLRRLAAKKPVWVSVGSMAASGGYYCAVAGDKIYVNPSSIVGSIGVVGGKIAMQGLYEKLKVNVVTRSRGPRASMFRSTLPWTPEEVELVRGKMKETYDLFTSRVTAGRKGIDLAKTAEGRLFTGSLAVDLKMADKVGGLSDAIADMADSLSMTDYEVMDLPGAKPLEEVIRDAMKGFASSPVRGGAALEPVA
;
A
#
# COMPACT_ATOMS: atom_id res chain seq x y z
N MET A 1 5.21 -95.81 -19.05
CA MET A 1 6.24 -95.27 -19.94
C MET A 1 6.62 -93.87 -19.47
N LYS A 2 7.91 -93.69 -19.13
CA LYS A 2 8.80 -92.52 -19.36
C LYS A 2 8.12 -91.11 -19.47
N ARG A 3 8.54 -90.04 -18.79
CA ARG A 3 9.86 -89.69 -18.23
C ARG A 3 9.79 -88.46 -17.31
N ARG A 4 10.74 -88.42 -16.38
CA ARG A 4 11.13 -87.39 -15.41
C ARG A 4 11.62 -86.09 -16.06
N LEU A 5 11.53 -84.97 -15.34
CA LEU A 5 12.68 -84.16 -14.91
C LEU A 5 12.29 -83.15 -13.80
N VAL A 6 12.91 -83.33 -12.64
CA VAL A 6 13.13 -82.42 -11.50
C VAL A 6 14.65 -82.12 -11.61
N PRO A 7 15.22 -80.93 -11.29
CA PRO A 7 15.27 -80.49 -9.89
C PRO A 7 15.48 -79.00 -9.55
N ALA A 8 15.29 -78.71 -8.24
CA ALA A 8 16.17 -77.87 -7.40
C ALA A 8 16.15 -76.34 -7.67
N VAL A 9 16.19 -75.43 -6.69
CA VAL A 9 16.68 -75.46 -5.31
C VAL A 9 16.30 -74.11 -4.64
N LEU A 10 16.10 -74.15 -3.31
CA LEU A 10 16.19 -73.15 -2.22
C LEU A 10 16.30 -71.63 -2.55
N LEU A 11 15.82 -70.67 -1.77
CA LEU A 11 16.00 -70.26 -0.36
C LEU A 11 15.19 -68.91 -0.29
N SER A 12 14.62 -68.37 0.78
CA SER A 12 14.99 -68.30 2.19
C SER A 12 13.80 -67.72 2.99
N LEU A 13 13.47 -68.34 4.12
CA LEU A 13 12.79 -67.66 5.22
C LEU A 13 13.83 -66.84 5.99
N CYS A 14 13.49 -65.60 6.35
CA CYS A 14 14.04 -64.94 7.53
C CYS A 14 13.03 -63.90 8.06
N CYS A 15 12.34 -64.26 9.14
CA CYS A 15 11.77 -63.30 10.07
C CYS A 15 12.92 -62.63 10.83
N ILE A 16 12.96 -61.29 10.81
CA ILE A 16 13.79 -60.48 11.71
C ILE A 16 12.86 -59.43 12.35
N VAL A 17 12.81 -59.45 13.67
CA VAL A 17 12.40 -58.36 14.58
C VAL A 17 13.71 -57.78 15.14
N PRO A 18 13.82 -56.55 15.70
CA PRO A 18 13.12 -55.25 15.56
C PRO A 18 14.11 -54.09 15.26
N ALA A 19 13.60 -52.86 15.07
CA ALA A 19 14.30 -51.66 15.56
C ALA A 19 13.28 -50.60 15.97
N SER A 20 12.93 -50.61 17.24
CA SER A 20 12.56 -49.41 17.98
C SER A 20 13.61 -48.33 17.71
N LEU A 21 13.28 -47.33 16.91
CA LEU A 21 13.92 -46.03 17.08
C LEU A 21 13.33 -45.45 18.35
N ALA A 22 14.06 -45.75 19.43
CA ALA A 22 14.00 -45.03 20.67
C ALA A 22 13.85 -43.53 20.35
N GLN A 23 12.90 -42.92 21.06
CA GLN A 23 13.06 -41.55 21.49
C GLN A 23 14.53 -41.36 21.89
N ASN A 24 15.27 -40.58 21.11
CA ASN A 24 16.41 -39.85 21.66
C ASN A 24 15.83 -38.81 22.63
N ALA A 25 15.45 -39.30 23.81
CA ALA A 25 15.60 -38.52 25.02
C ALA A 25 17.11 -38.22 25.12
N ASP A 26 17.44 -36.93 25.24
CA ASP A 26 18.79 -36.36 25.38
C ASP A 26 19.62 -36.11 24.09
N ALA A 27 19.00 -35.67 23.01
CA ALA A 27 19.64 -34.60 22.23
C ALA A 27 19.51 -33.31 23.05
N PRO A 28 20.58 -32.49 23.24
CA PRO A 28 20.44 -31.23 23.96
C PRO A 28 19.33 -30.45 23.27
N LYS A 29 18.32 -30.01 24.03
CA LYS A 29 17.28 -29.10 23.52
C LYS A 29 18.02 -28.00 22.77
N SER A 30 18.00 -28.03 21.44
CA SER A 30 18.47 -26.91 20.65
C SER A 30 17.70 -25.73 21.20
N GLY A 31 18.41 -24.72 21.71
CA GLY A 31 17.72 -23.60 22.34
C GLY A 31 16.78 -22.91 21.34
N PRO A 32 15.99 -21.94 21.82
CA PRO A 32 14.91 -21.34 21.05
C PRO A 32 15.42 -20.85 19.69
N ARG A 33 14.75 -21.27 18.62
CA ARG A 33 15.12 -20.94 17.24
C ARG A 33 14.52 -19.60 16.85
N VAL A 34 15.40 -18.64 16.58
CA VAL A 34 15.03 -17.25 16.32
C VAL A 34 15.39 -16.91 14.88
N VAL A 35 14.43 -16.33 14.15
CA VAL A 35 14.64 -15.71 12.84
C VAL A 35 14.58 -14.19 12.96
N THR A 36 15.32 -13.48 12.11
CA THR A 36 15.30 -12.01 12.08
C THR A 36 14.48 -11.50 10.91
N LEU A 37 13.58 -10.55 11.15
CA LEU A 37 12.95 -9.74 10.11
C LEU A 37 13.55 -8.34 10.20
N ASP A 38 14.40 -7.97 9.24
CA ASP A 38 14.92 -6.61 9.16
C ASP A 38 13.96 -5.76 8.33
N ILE A 39 13.61 -4.59 8.84
CA ILE A 39 12.80 -3.59 8.14
C ILE A 39 13.64 -2.33 8.02
N HIS A 40 13.88 -1.91 6.78
CA HIS A 40 14.67 -0.72 6.45
C HIS A 40 14.03 0.05 5.30
N GLY A 41 14.09 1.38 5.37
CA GLY A 41 13.57 2.27 4.34
C GLY A 41 12.08 2.06 4.04
N SER A 42 11.68 2.45 2.84
CA SER A 42 10.32 2.28 2.34
C SER A 42 10.02 0.82 2.02
N MET A 43 8.80 0.37 2.32
CA MET A 43 8.33 -0.96 1.94
C MET A 43 7.39 -0.84 0.73
N PRO A 44 7.78 -1.35 -0.46
CA PRO A 44 6.96 -1.19 -1.65
C PRO A 44 5.69 -2.05 -1.60
N GLU A 45 4.60 -1.55 -2.18
CA GLU A 45 3.32 -2.28 -2.31
C GLU A 45 3.36 -3.36 -3.40
N ARG A 46 4.26 -3.22 -4.38
CA ARG A 46 4.44 -4.13 -5.51
C ARG A 46 5.90 -4.17 -5.96
N PRO A 47 6.32 -5.24 -6.67
CA PRO A 47 7.67 -5.29 -7.22
C PRO A 47 7.94 -4.15 -8.20
N GLY A 48 9.15 -3.62 -8.16
CA GLY A 48 9.65 -2.62 -9.09
C GLY A 48 9.78 -3.16 -10.52
N PRO A 49 9.79 -2.27 -11.55
CA PRO A 49 9.80 -2.68 -12.95
C PRO A 49 11.02 -3.53 -13.37
N LEU A 50 12.13 -3.42 -12.65
CA LEU A 50 13.40 -4.09 -12.93
C LEU A 50 13.79 -5.13 -11.88
N ASP A 51 12.96 -5.34 -10.85
CA ASP A 51 13.29 -6.25 -9.73
C ASP A 51 13.52 -7.69 -10.21
N TRP A 52 12.83 -8.09 -11.28
CA TRP A 52 13.02 -9.39 -11.93
C TRP A 52 14.42 -9.59 -12.52
N LEU A 53 15.19 -8.52 -12.75
CA LEU A 53 16.58 -8.56 -13.21
C LEU A 53 17.59 -8.58 -12.05
N MET A 54 17.15 -8.19 -10.85
CA MET A 54 18.01 -7.93 -9.69
C MET A 54 18.22 -9.14 -8.76
N ASP A 55 17.78 -10.35 -9.13
CA ASP A 55 18.07 -11.63 -8.45
C ASP A 55 18.16 -11.54 -6.91
N GLY A 56 17.07 -11.14 -6.24
CA GLY A 56 17.01 -11.15 -4.78
C GLY A 56 17.68 -9.99 -4.05
N ASP A 57 18.31 -9.04 -4.77
CA ASP A 57 18.77 -7.77 -4.18
C ASP A 57 17.64 -6.75 -3.99
N ALA A 58 16.52 -6.93 -4.71
CA ALA A 58 15.32 -6.11 -4.60
C ALA A 58 14.78 -6.09 -3.16
N GLU A 59 14.16 -4.97 -2.80
CA GLU A 59 13.51 -4.84 -1.50
C GLU A 59 12.21 -5.64 -1.45
N PRO A 60 11.97 -6.40 -0.37
CA PRO A 60 10.76 -7.21 -0.28
C PRO A 60 9.53 -6.29 -0.19
N THR A 61 8.50 -6.66 -0.93
CA THR A 61 7.19 -6.02 -0.84
C THR A 61 6.52 -6.30 0.50
N LEU A 62 5.55 -5.46 0.88
CA LEU A 62 4.73 -5.69 2.07
C LEU A 62 4.09 -7.09 2.03
N ARG A 63 3.58 -7.50 0.86
CA ARG A 63 2.96 -8.82 0.68
C ARG A 63 3.94 -9.95 0.96
N GLU A 64 5.15 -9.90 0.40
CA GLU A 64 6.18 -10.93 0.64
C GLU A 64 6.58 -11.01 2.11
N VAL A 65 6.65 -9.88 2.81
CA VAL A 65 6.90 -9.85 4.26
C VAL A 65 5.77 -10.53 5.04
N ILE A 66 4.50 -10.22 4.71
CA ILE A 66 3.34 -10.81 5.37
C ILE A 66 3.24 -12.32 5.08
N ASP A 67 3.49 -12.73 3.84
CA ASP A 67 3.49 -14.14 3.43
C ASP A 67 4.58 -14.90 4.19
N ALA A 68 5.79 -14.33 4.31
CA ALA A 68 6.86 -14.93 5.11
C ALA A 68 6.52 -15.04 6.61
N LEU A 69 5.79 -14.06 7.16
CA LEU A 69 5.27 -14.15 8.54
C LEU A 69 4.19 -15.23 8.69
N HIS A 70 3.34 -15.40 7.68
CA HIS A 70 2.36 -16.48 7.65
C HIS A 70 3.05 -17.84 7.66
N ASP A 71 4.04 -18.06 6.80
CA ASP A 71 4.85 -19.29 6.76
C ASP A 71 5.57 -19.54 8.10
N ALA A 72 6.09 -18.48 8.73
CA ALA A 72 6.73 -18.61 10.03
C ALA A 72 5.75 -19.00 11.14
N SER A 73 4.48 -18.59 11.03
CA SER A 73 3.45 -18.94 12.02
C SER A 73 3.14 -20.44 12.04
N THR A 74 3.25 -21.13 10.91
CA THR A 74 2.96 -22.57 10.77
C THR A 74 4.21 -23.45 10.88
N SER A 75 5.40 -22.85 10.87
CA SER A 75 6.67 -23.56 10.89
C SER A 75 7.04 -24.14 12.25
N ASP A 76 7.22 -25.46 12.32
CA ASP A 76 7.82 -26.15 13.47
C ASP A 76 9.32 -25.87 13.64
N ARG A 77 9.92 -25.02 12.78
CA ARG A 77 11.35 -24.65 12.82
C ARG A 77 11.63 -23.32 13.49
N ILE A 78 10.59 -22.54 13.76
CA ILE A 78 10.71 -21.19 14.29
C ILE A 78 9.99 -21.15 15.63
N ASP A 79 10.67 -20.67 16.67
CA ASP A 79 10.09 -20.50 18.01
C ASP A 79 9.83 -19.01 18.30
N ALA A 80 10.65 -18.13 17.72
CA ALA A 80 10.47 -16.68 17.84
C ALA A 80 10.95 -15.90 16.60
N ILE A 81 10.41 -14.69 16.44
CA ILE A 81 10.80 -13.71 15.44
C ILE A 81 11.33 -12.47 16.15
N LEU A 82 12.53 -12.03 15.78
CA LEU A 82 13.07 -10.73 16.13
C LEU A 82 12.90 -9.79 14.94
N VAL A 83 11.98 -8.83 15.04
CA VAL A 83 11.86 -7.73 14.10
C VAL A 83 12.89 -6.67 14.48
N ARG A 84 13.76 -6.27 13.54
CA ARG A 84 14.73 -5.20 13.74
C ARG A 84 14.38 -4.01 12.85
N LEU A 85 14.20 -2.86 13.48
CA LEU A 85 13.89 -1.60 12.82
C LEU A 85 15.20 -0.86 12.52
N LYS A 86 15.47 -0.65 11.24
CA LYS A 86 16.69 -0.02 10.71
C LYS A 86 16.27 1.16 9.82
N ASP A 87 15.81 2.23 10.45
CA ASP A 87 15.26 3.41 9.78
C ASP A 87 14.07 3.06 8.85
N PRO A 88 12.97 2.47 9.37
CA PRO A 88 11.81 2.12 8.57
C PRO A 88 11.04 3.39 8.13
N GLU A 89 10.56 3.41 6.88
CA GLU A 89 9.69 4.45 6.32
C GLU A 89 8.30 3.86 6.01
N LEU A 90 7.65 3.31 7.04
CA LEU A 90 6.32 2.70 6.91
C LEU A 90 5.21 3.71 7.13
N ASN A 91 4.18 3.65 6.30
CA ASN A 91 2.93 4.37 6.59
C ASN A 91 2.06 3.59 7.60
N ILE A 92 1.05 4.26 8.17
CA ILE A 92 0.21 3.67 9.24
C ILE A 92 -0.55 2.42 8.76
N ALA A 93 -1.06 2.42 7.52
CA ALA A 93 -1.77 1.25 7.00
C ALA A 93 -0.84 0.03 6.87
N GLN A 94 0.39 0.24 6.41
CA GLN A 94 1.42 -0.82 6.37
C GLN A 94 1.76 -1.35 7.77
N ILE A 95 1.88 -0.45 8.76
CA ILE A 95 2.10 -0.84 10.17
C ILE A 95 0.93 -1.68 10.70
N GLU A 96 -0.31 -1.33 10.35
CA GLU A 96 -1.51 -2.07 10.74
C GLU A 96 -1.57 -3.46 10.09
N GLU A 97 -1.24 -3.60 8.80
CA GLU A 97 -1.18 -4.89 8.10
C GLU A 97 -0.07 -5.79 8.64
N LEU A 98 1.14 -5.22 8.80
CA LEU A 98 2.27 -5.93 9.39
C LEU A 98 1.97 -6.32 10.84
N GLY A 99 1.38 -5.42 11.62
CA GLY A 99 0.96 -5.65 12.98
C GLY A 99 -0.06 -6.79 13.10
N ALA A 100 -1.05 -6.84 12.21
CA ALA A 100 -2.01 -7.94 12.14
C ALA A 100 -1.32 -9.28 11.84
N ALA A 101 -0.34 -9.30 10.93
CA ALA A 101 0.47 -10.48 10.63
C ALA A 101 1.31 -10.93 11.84
N LEU A 102 1.97 -10.02 12.55
CA LEU A 102 2.66 -10.31 13.81
C LEU A 102 1.71 -10.85 14.88
N GLY A 103 0.49 -10.31 14.96
CA GLY A 103 -0.57 -10.81 15.83
C GLY A 103 -0.93 -12.27 15.53
N ARG A 104 -1.02 -12.67 14.26
CA ARG A 104 -1.25 -14.07 13.84
C ARG A 104 -0.10 -14.99 14.24
N VAL A 105 1.15 -14.54 14.06
CA VAL A 105 2.35 -15.27 14.51
C VAL A 105 2.29 -15.55 16.02
N ARG A 106 1.88 -14.55 16.81
CA ARG A 106 1.72 -14.71 18.27
C ARG A 106 0.58 -15.62 18.65
N ALA A 107 -0.56 -15.52 17.94
CA ALA A 107 -1.70 -16.42 18.14
C ALA A 107 -1.35 -17.88 17.85
N ALA A 108 -0.41 -18.14 16.93
CA ALA A 108 0.16 -19.46 16.66
C ALA A 108 1.16 -19.95 17.72
N GLY A 109 1.37 -19.19 18.81
CA GLY A 109 2.23 -19.57 19.94
C GLY A 109 3.70 -19.21 19.78
N LYS A 110 4.09 -18.55 18.68
CA LYS A 110 5.45 -18.05 18.47
C LYS A 110 5.66 -16.75 19.25
N LYS A 111 6.89 -16.46 19.66
CA LYS A 111 7.23 -15.17 20.28
C LYS A 111 7.60 -14.12 19.26
N VAL A 112 7.17 -12.89 19.45
CA VAL A 112 7.56 -11.74 18.60
C VAL A 112 8.22 -10.68 19.47
N MET A 113 9.44 -10.30 19.11
CA MET A 113 10.18 -9.21 19.74
C MET A 113 10.50 -8.17 18.67
N VAL A 114 10.42 -6.89 19.03
CA VAL A 114 10.82 -5.76 18.19
C VAL A 114 12.02 -5.10 18.83
N PHE A 115 13.09 -4.89 18.06
CA PHE A 115 14.27 -4.14 18.46
C PHE A 115 14.43 -2.91 17.57
N GLY A 116 14.69 -1.75 18.17
CA GLY A 116 14.91 -0.50 17.44
C GLY A 116 15.97 0.36 18.11
N GLU A 117 16.74 1.07 17.29
CA GLU A 117 17.77 2.01 17.74
C GLU A 117 17.18 3.35 18.18
N ALA A 118 16.07 3.73 17.56
CA ALA A 118 15.23 4.85 17.92
C ALA A 118 13.76 4.43 17.81
N TYR A 119 12.89 5.14 18.53
CA TYR A 119 11.45 4.89 18.49
C TYR A 119 10.69 6.20 18.32
N GLY A 120 9.87 6.28 17.28
CA GLY A 120 8.84 7.28 17.05
C GLY A 120 7.44 6.72 17.29
N ASN A 121 6.43 7.46 16.85
CA ASN A 121 5.04 6.99 16.85
C ASN A 121 4.87 5.68 16.07
N ALA A 122 5.52 5.56 14.90
CA ALA A 122 5.39 4.43 14.00
C ALA A 122 5.98 3.13 14.60
N GLU A 123 7.20 3.22 15.11
CA GLU A 123 7.92 2.09 15.70
C GLU A 123 7.23 1.60 16.98
N LEU A 124 6.70 2.53 17.80
CA LEU A 124 5.93 2.19 18.99
C LEU A 124 4.58 1.55 18.66
N LEU A 125 3.91 2.03 17.61
CA LEU A 125 2.67 1.45 17.11
C LEU A 125 2.90 0.01 16.63
N LEU A 126 3.94 -0.23 15.84
CA LEU A 126 4.33 -1.57 15.42
C LEU A 126 4.72 -2.45 16.61
N GLY A 127 5.52 -1.91 17.53
CA GLY A 127 5.91 -2.57 18.78
C GLY A 127 4.73 -3.02 19.64
N SER A 128 3.61 -2.31 19.58
CA SER A 128 2.38 -2.66 20.30
C SER A 128 1.70 -3.93 19.79
N TYR A 129 2.11 -4.48 18.65
CA TYR A 129 1.67 -5.81 18.19
C TYR A 129 2.55 -6.96 18.73
N ALA A 130 3.75 -6.66 19.23
CA ALA A 130 4.73 -7.64 19.67
C ALA A 130 4.49 -8.14 21.11
N ASP A 131 5.16 -9.24 21.50
CA ASP A 131 5.23 -9.65 22.91
C ASP A 131 6.21 -8.77 23.69
N ARG A 132 7.25 -8.27 23.02
CA ARG A 132 8.28 -7.42 23.62
C ARG A 132 8.80 -6.35 22.66
N VAL A 133 9.06 -5.17 23.20
CA VAL A 133 9.65 -4.01 22.56
C VAL A 133 10.96 -3.70 23.28
N ILE A 134 12.06 -3.73 22.55
CA ILE A 134 13.42 -3.60 23.05
C ILE A 134 14.02 -2.35 22.41
N ALA A 135 14.51 -1.44 23.24
CA ALA A 135 15.19 -0.23 22.81
C ALA A 135 16.70 -0.37 22.95
N GLN A 136 17.44 0.16 21.97
CA GLN A 136 18.88 0.32 22.08
C GLN A 136 19.25 1.17 23.29
N SER A 137 20.29 0.75 24.03
CA SER A 137 20.83 1.56 25.12
C SER A 137 21.36 2.90 24.60
N GLY A 138 20.88 4.00 25.17
CA GLY A 138 21.21 5.36 24.74
C GLY A 138 20.44 5.84 23.50
N GLY A 139 19.54 5.01 22.95
CA GLY A 139 18.68 5.38 21.82
C GLY A 139 17.60 6.39 22.22
N PRO A 140 17.25 7.34 21.32
CA PRO A 140 16.20 8.30 21.58
C PRO A 140 14.81 7.68 21.36
N LEU A 141 13.83 8.15 22.13
CA LEU A 141 12.42 7.82 21.94
C LEU A 141 11.56 9.09 21.97
N SER A 142 10.65 9.19 21.00
CA SER A 142 9.68 10.28 20.90
C SER A 142 8.29 9.78 20.56
N MET A 143 7.29 10.14 21.38
CA MET A 143 5.88 9.87 21.09
C MET A 143 5.03 11.14 21.29
N PRO A 144 5.21 12.17 20.43
CA PRO A 144 4.51 13.45 20.58
C PRO A 144 3.02 13.39 20.22
N GLY A 145 2.53 12.29 19.61
CA GLY A 145 1.18 12.18 19.08
C GLY A 145 1.09 12.59 17.62
N LEU A 146 -0.13 12.90 17.14
CA LEU A 146 -0.37 13.31 15.76
C LEU A 146 -0.43 14.83 15.64
N PHE A 147 0.22 15.35 14.61
CA PHE A 147 0.20 16.75 14.25
C PHE A 147 0.00 16.85 12.74
N MET A 148 -0.82 17.81 12.32
CA MET A 148 -1.08 18.10 10.92
C MET A 148 -1.18 19.61 10.77
N GLU A 149 -0.56 20.12 9.72
CA GLU A 149 -0.68 21.51 9.30
C GLU A 149 -0.98 21.57 7.81
N GLU A 150 -1.78 22.55 7.43
CA GLU A 150 -2.17 22.80 6.04
C GLU A 150 -1.70 24.19 5.64
N MET A 151 -1.03 24.27 4.48
CA MET A 151 -0.61 25.54 3.90
C MET A 151 -1.70 26.10 2.99
N PHE A 152 -2.13 27.32 3.27
CA PHE A 152 -3.06 28.07 2.42
C PHE A 152 -2.31 29.15 1.65
N LEU A 153 -2.31 29.02 0.33
CA LEU A 153 -1.46 29.77 -0.60
C LEU A 153 -2.21 30.84 -1.39
N ALA A 154 -3.52 31.06 -1.16
CA ALA A 154 -4.27 32.04 -1.95
C ALA A 154 -3.65 33.44 -1.93
N ASP A 155 -3.19 33.91 -0.77
CA ASP A 155 -2.55 35.22 -0.64
C ASP A 155 -1.19 35.26 -1.33
N THR A 156 -0.41 34.18 -1.24
CA THR A 156 0.86 34.02 -1.96
C THR A 156 0.66 34.01 -3.47
N LEU A 157 -0.35 33.29 -3.96
CA LEU A 157 -0.72 33.25 -5.38
C LEU A 157 -1.17 34.63 -5.86
N ALA A 158 -2.03 35.31 -5.09
CA ALA A 158 -2.45 36.68 -5.39
C ALA A 158 -1.26 37.65 -5.44
N TRP A 159 -0.34 37.54 -4.46
CA TRP A 159 0.92 38.28 -4.47
C TRP A 159 1.75 37.96 -5.72
N ALA A 160 1.80 36.72 -6.20
CA ALA A 160 2.50 36.37 -7.43
C ALA A 160 1.82 36.90 -8.71
N GLY A 161 0.60 37.44 -8.61
CA GLY A 161 -0.23 37.85 -9.76
C GLY A 161 -0.99 36.67 -10.38
N LEU A 162 -1.19 35.61 -9.61
CA LEU A 162 -1.95 34.41 -9.95
C LEU A 162 -3.32 34.45 -9.27
N LYS A 163 -4.33 33.89 -9.92
CA LYS A 163 -5.65 33.68 -9.33
C LYS A 163 -6.12 32.25 -9.63
N ALA A 164 -6.33 31.45 -8.58
CA ALA A 164 -6.90 30.12 -8.71
C ALA A 164 -8.43 30.19 -8.81
N ASP A 165 -8.98 29.92 -9.99
CA ASP A 165 -10.42 29.74 -10.19
C ASP A 165 -10.76 28.27 -9.98
N MET A 166 -11.03 27.92 -8.72
CA MET A 166 -11.40 26.57 -8.32
C MET A 166 -12.91 26.48 -8.12
N VAL A 167 -13.51 25.44 -8.69
CA VAL A 167 -14.90 25.06 -8.49
C VAL A 167 -14.92 23.73 -7.76
N GLN A 168 -15.86 23.57 -6.84
CA GLN A 168 -16.11 22.31 -6.16
C GLN A 168 -17.61 22.01 -6.11
N VAL A 169 -17.93 20.72 -6.16
CA VAL A 169 -19.25 20.13 -5.89
C VAL A 169 -19.06 19.15 -4.74
N GLY A 170 -19.67 19.47 -3.61
CA GLY A 170 -19.36 18.89 -2.31
C GLY A 170 -18.93 19.95 -1.31
N ASP A 171 -19.73 20.17 -0.27
CA ASP A 171 -19.43 21.18 0.76
C ASP A 171 -18.12 20.91 1.52
N TYR A 172 -17.75 19.64 1.67
CA TYR A 172 -16.53 19.18 2.34
C TYR A 172 -15.40 18.86 1.34
N LYS A 173 -15.58 19.15 0.04
CA LYS A 173 -14.57 18.85 -0.98
C LYS A 173 -13.45 19.91 -0.98
N GLY A 174 -12.59 19.87 0.05
CA GLY A 174 -11.61 20.92 0.33
C GLY A 174 -10.26 20.80 -0.37
N ALA A 175 -10.03 19.80 -1.22
CA ALA A 175 -8.72 19.55 -1.86
C ALA A 175 -8.16 20.75 -2.68
N ALA A 176 -9.00 21.70 -3.07
CA ALA A 176 -8.56 22.93 -3.75
C ALA A 176 -8.53 24.18 -2.86
N GLU A 177 -8.96 24.08 -1.60
CA GLU A 177 -9.03 25.23 -0.70
C GLU A 177 -7.66 25.81 -0.39
N GLN A 178 -6.62 24.97 -0.29
CA GLN A 178 -5.23 25.40 -0.10
C GLN A 178 -4.73 26.36 -1.20
N MET A 179 -5.30 26.32 -2.41
CA MET A 179 -4.98 27.28 -3.48
C MET A 179 -6.01 28.41 -3.60
N GLY A 180 -7.28 28.14 -3.28
CA GLY A 180 -8.39 29.07 -3.49
C GLY A 180 -8.74 29.96 -2.30
N ARG A 181 -8.25 29.63 -1.09
CA ARG A 181 -8.59 30.31 0.16
C ARG A 181 -7.34 30.61 0.99
N ALA A 182 -7.45 31.57 1.91
CA ALA A 182 -6.40 31.90 2.88
C ALA A 182 -6.51 31.08 4.18
N SER A 183 -7.64 30.37 4.37
CA SER A 183 -7.95 29.54 5.53
C SER A 183 -9.01 28.49 5.17
N PRO A 184 -9.14 27.40 5.95
CA PRO A 184 -10.11 26.36 5.66
C PRO A 184 -11.55 26.89 5.74
N SER A 185 -12.45 26.32 4.96
CA SER A 185 -13.89 26.47 5.19
C SER A 185 -14.29 25.76 6.50
N PRO A 186 -15.41 26.16 7.14
CA PRO A 186 -15.91 25.47 8.33
C PRO A 186 -16.15 23.98 8.10
N GLN A 187 -16.56 23.58 6.89
CA GLN A 187 -16.81 22.20 6.52
C GLN A 187 -15.51 21.42 6.38
N TRP A 188 -14.53 21.96 5.66
CA TRP A 188 -13.22 21.33 5.54
C TRP A 188 -12.54 21.19 6.91
N ASP A 189 -12.51 22.27 7.69
CA ASP A 189 -11.99 22.29 9.05
C ASP A 189 -12.64 21.21 9.92
N GLN A 190 -13.97 21.12 9.91
CA GLN A 190 -14.69 20.08 10.65
C GLN A 190 -14.25 18.66 10.23
N ASN A 191 -14.19 18.36 8.92
CA ASN A 191 -13.90 17.00 8.48
C ASN A 191 -12.44 16.60 8.68
N ILE A 192 -11.49 17.52 8.51
CA ILE A 192 -10.09 17.27 8.78
C ILE A 192 -9.83 17.06 10.28
N ASN A 193 -10.46 17.84 11.15
CA ASN A 193 -10.39 17.58 12.60
C ASN A 193 -10.98 16.20 12.96
N GLN A 194 -12.14 15.85 12.41
CA GLN A 194 -12.74 14.52 12.64
C GLN A 194 -11.86 13.37 12.13
N LEU A 195 -11.20 13.57 10.98
CA LEU A 195 -10.28 12.59 10.42
C LEU A 195 -9.08 12.39 11.36
N LEU A 196 -8.49 13.48 11.84
CA LEU A 196 -7.35 13.45 12.76
C LEU A 196 -7.72 12.83 14.11
N ASP A 197 -8.88 13.18 14.66
CA ASP A 197 -9.42 12.59 15.90
C ASP A 197 -9.55 11.07 15.76
N SER A 198 -10.09 10.59 14.64
CA SER A 198 -10.28 9.16 14.42
C SER A 198 -8.96 8.42 14.21
N GLN A 199 -7.99 8.99 13.49
CA GLN A 199 -6.66 8.40 13.36
C GLN A 199 -5.94 8.34 14.70
N TYR A 200 -6.04 9.40 15.49
CA TYR A 200 -5.45 9.45 16.82
C TYR A 200 -6.09 8.41 17.76
N ALA A 201 -7.41 8.25 17.68
CA ALA A 201 -8.13 7.22 18.43
C ALA A 201 -7.65 5.79 18.07
N ASN A 202 -7.52 5.47 16.78
CA ASN A 202 -7.02 4.17 16.32
C ASN A 202 -5.60 3.89 16.85
N LEU A 203 -4.69 4.87 16.73
CA LEU A 203 -3.32 4.76 17.23
C LEU A 203 -3.31 4.51 18.75
N ARG A 204 -4.06 5.31 19.51
CA ARG A 204 -4.15 5.17 20.98
C ARG A 204 -4.72 3.83 21.40
N GLU A 205 -5.78 3.37 20.75
CA GLU A 205 -6.41 2.09 21.08
C GLU A 205 -5.41 0.94 20.94
N GLN A 206 -4.66 0.92 19.83
CA GLN A 206 -3.65 -0.10 19.61
C GLN A 206 -2.49 0.00 20.61
N MET A 207 -2.00 1.19 20.90
CA MET A 207 -0.95 1.43 21.90
C MET A 207 -1.38 0.98 23.29
N LYS A 208 -2.59 1.37 23.73
CA LYS A 208 -3.16 0.98 25.02
C LYS A 208 -3.28 -0.53 25.15
N ARG A 209 -3.77 -1.19 24.10
CA ARG A 209 -3.92 -2.65 24.04
C ARG A 209 -2.55 -3.35 24.12
N GLY A 210 -1.59 -2.93 23.30
CA GLY A 210 -0.28 -3.56 23.20
C GLY A 210 0.59 -3.34 24.45
N ARG A 211 0.58 -2.12 24.99
CA ARG A 211 1.38 -1.72 26.14
C ARG A 211 0.65 -1.87 27.49
N LYS A 212 -0.61 -2.34 27.46
CA LYS A 212 -1.49 -2.53 28.64
C LYS A 212 -1.65 -1.26 29.49
N MET A 213 -1.88 -0.14 28.81
CA MET A 213 -2.02 1.18 29.42
C MET A 213 -3.49 1.63 29.47
N SER A 214 -3.85 2.32 30.54
CA SER A 214 -5.04 3.19 30.58
C SER A 214 -4.78 4.48 29.79
N ASP A 215 -5.85 5.25 29.50
CA ASP A 215 -5.70 6.57 28.87
C ASP A 215 -4.78 7.49 29.67
N GLN A 216 -4.97 7.56 30.99
CA GLN A 216 -4.17 8.40 31.86
C GLN A 216 -2.68 8.03 31.85
N GLN A 217 -2.37 6.72 31.77
CA GLN A 217 -0.98 6.26 31.69
C GLN A 217 -0.36 6.62 30.34
N LEU A 218 -1.11 6.45 29.25
CA LEU A 218 -0.62 6.82 27.92
C LEU A 218 -0.40 8.34 27.82
N ASP A 219 -1.32 9.15 28.33
CA ASP A 219 -1.19 10.62 28.32
C ASP A 219 0.04 11.07 29.12
N ALA A 220 0.22 10.53 30.33
CA ALA A 220 1.38 10.83 31.16
C ALA A 220 2.71 10.35 30.54
N ALA A 221 2.68 9.26 29.76
CA ALA A 221 3.84 8.80 29.01
C ALA A 221 4.15 9.75 27.85
N MET A 222 3.15 10.10 27.04
CA MET A 222 3.28 11.01 25.90
C MET A 222 3.81 12.39 26.31
N GLU A 223 3.33 12.94 27.42
CA GLU A 223 3.79 14.24 27.97
C GLU A 223 5.30 14.26 28.27
N LYS A 224 5.87 13.10 28.63
CA LYS A 224 7.28 12.97 29.04
C LYS A 224 8.18 12.38 27.96
N SER A 225 7.60 11.80 26.91
CA SER A 225 8.35 11.08 25.87
C SER A 225 8.71 11.97 24.70
N TRP A 226 9.22 13.18 24.93
CA TRP A 226 9.83 13.99 23.88
C TRP A 226 11.35 13.89 23.98
N MET A 227 11.99 13.26 22.99
CA MET A 227 13.45 13.04 22.95
C MET A 227 13.97 12.44 24.27
N THR A 228 13.20 11.56 24.87
CA THR A 228 13.58 10.88 26.12
C THR A 228 14.58 9.77 25.82
N ASP A 229 15.42 9.43 26.80
CA ASP A 229 16.25 8.23 26.70
C ASP A 229 15.42 6.94 26.87
N ALA A 230 15.98 5.84 26.38
CA ALA A 230 15.36 4.51 26.43
C ALA A 230 15.03 4.03 27.85
N GLN A 231 15.82 4.39 28.87
CA GLN A 231 15.61 3.99 30.26
C GLN A 231 14.36 4.66 30.83
N GLN A 232 14.21 5.95 30.60
CA GLN A 232 13.02 6.69 30.97
C GLN A 232 11.80 6.21 30.18
N ALA A 233 11.94 5.88 28.90
CA ALA A 233 10.84 5.29 28.11
C ALA A 233 10.38 3.93 28.66
N ALA A 234 11.32 3.08 29.11
CA ALA A 234 11.00 1.83 29.78
C ALA A 234 10.27 2.06 31.10
N ALA A 235 10.70 3.07 31.89
CA ALA A 235 10.01 3.46 33.12
C ALA A 235 8.59 4.00 32.88
N LEU A 236 8.33 4.58 31.71
CA LEU A 236 6.99 5.01 31.27
C LEU A 236 6.16 3.84 30.70
N GLY A 237 6.75 2.66 30.50
CA GLY A 237 6.10 1.47 29.94
C GLY A 237 5.99 1.46 28.41
N LEU A 238 6.57 2.45 27.71
CA LEU A 238 6.53 2.55 26.25
C LEU A 238 7.34 1.44 25.58
N VAL A 239 8.41 0.97 26.23
CA VAL A 239 9.20 -0.20 25.84
C VAL A 239 9.38 -1.15 27.03
N ASP A 240 9.74 -2.41 26.78
CA ASP A 240 9.85 -3.44 27.83
C ASP A 240 11.26 -3.54 28.41
N SER A 241 12.29 -3.25 27.62
CA SER A 241 13.68 -3.35 28.04
C SER A 241 14.62 -2.48 27.21
N VAL A 242 15.74 -2.13 27.82
CA VAL A 242 16.82 -1.38 27.19
C VAL A 242 18.05 -2.27 27.11
N VAL A 243 18.54 -2.52 25.91
CA VAL A 243 19.62 -3.47 25.64
C VAL A 243 20.52 -2.89 24.57
N ASP A 244 21.82 -2.90 24.81
CA ASP A 244 22.81 -2.60 23.76
C ASP A 244 22.89 -3.76 22.77
N LEU A 245 22.91 -3.48 21.46
CA LEU A 245 22.83 -4.47 20.38
C LEU A 245 23.79 -5.69 20.55
N PRO A 246 25.07 -5.54 20.95
CA PRO A 246 25.96 -6.68 21.19
C PRO A 246 25.46 -7.66 22.26
N ASN A 247 24.65 -7.17 23.21
CA ASN A 247 24.10 -7.94 24.32
C ASN A 247 22.70 -8.51 24.01
N LEU A 248 22.13 -8.22 22.85
CA LEU A 248 20.77 -8.63 22.49
C LEU A 248 20.59 -10.15 22.47
N SER A 249 21.59 -10.90 21.99
CA SER A 249 21.53 -12.37 21.96
C SER A 249 21.47 -12.98 23.37
N ASP A 250 22.18 -12.38 24.33
CA ASP A 250 22.20 -12.83 25.72
C ASP A 250 20.89 -12.48 26.43
N ASP A 251 20.36 -11.29 26.17
CA ASP A 251 19.05 -10.88 26.64
C ASP A 251 17.95 -11.81 26.14
N LEU A 252 17.88 -12.06 24.82
CA LEU A 252 16.92 -13.00 24.24
C LEU A 252 17.07 -14.41 24.81
N SER A 253 18.30 -14.87 25.06
CA SER A 253 18.55 -16.19 25.65
C SER A 253 17.96 -16.32 27.06
N LYS A 254 18.04 -15.26 27.87
CA LYS A 254 17.40 -15.21 29.20
C LYS A 254 15.88 -15.24 29.09
N GLN A 255 15.32 -14.51 28.13
CA GLN A 255 13.87 -14.36 27.97
C GLN A 255 13.19 -15.60 27.42
N LEU A 256 13.83 -16.27 26.47
CA LEU A 256 13.30 -17.43 25.79
C LEU A 256 13.68 -18.75 26.49
N GLY A 257 14.50 -18.69 27.56
CA GLY A 257 14.81 -19.84 28.40
C GLY A 257 15.81 -20.83 27.77
N GLY A 258 16.90 -20.33 27.18
CA GLY A 258 17.96 -21.14 26.60
C GLY A 258 18.82 -20.35 25.61
N LYS A 259 19.98 -20.89 25.22
CA LYS A 259 20.85 -20.24 24.24
C LYS A 259 20.15 -20.12 22.89
N VAL A 260 19.95 -18.90 22.40
CA VAL A 260 19.32 -18.65 21.09
C VAL A 260 20.05 -19.37 19.95
N ALA A 261 19.28 -20.06 19.12
CA ALA A 261 19.74 -20.65 17.86
C ALA A 261 19.26 -19.80 16.68
N TRP A 262 20.16 -18.98 16.14
CA TRP A 262 19.84 -18.12 14.99
C TRP A 262 19.61 -18.96 13.72
N SER A 263 18.44 -18.80 13.11
CA SER A 263 18.03 -19.51 11.89
C SER A 263 18.15 -18.65 10.62
N GLY A 264 18.78 -17.47 10.74
CA GLY A 264 18.97 -16.50 9.65
C GLY A 264 17.83 -15.49 9.53
N GLY A 265 17.82 -14.78 8.39
CA GLY A 265 16.75 -13.87 8.03
C GLY A 265 15.47 -14.60 7.64
N LEU A 266 14.33 -14.04 8.03
CA LEU A 266 13.00 -14.53 7.67
C LEU A 266 12.82 -14.51 6.16
N ILE A 267 13.23 -13.41 5.52
CA ILE A 267 13.29 -13.27 4.07
C ILE A 267 14.71 -13.54 3.63
N LYS A 268 14.90 -14.58 2.82
CA LYS A 268 16.21 -14.91 2.26
C LYS A 268 16.40 -14.16 0.96
N LYS A 269 17.35 -13.22 0.92
CA LYS A 269 17.85 -12.71 -0.37
C LYS A 269 18.48 -13.88 -1.11
N ALA A 270 17.96 -14.20 -2.29
CA ALA A 270 18.53 -15.23 -3.14
C ALA A 270 19.85 -14.68 -3.69
N SER A 271 20.98 -14.94 -3.02
CA SER A 271 22.28 -14.53 -3.52
C SER A 271 22.69 -15.42 -4.69
N THR A 272 22.11 -15.20 -5.87
CA THR A 272 22.81 -15.54 -7.10
C THR A 272 23.70 -14.35 -7.41
N GLU A 273 24.98 -14.42 -7.02
CA GLU A 273 25.99 -13.52 -7.57
C GLU A 273 25.79 -13.53 -9.08
N LEU A 274 25.34 -12.40 -9.65
CA LEU A 274 25.55 -12.21 -11.07
C LEU A 274 27.06 -12.33 -11.24
N ALA A 275 27.49 -13.37 -11.95
CA ALA A 275 28.83 -13.47 -12.48
C ALA A 275 29.00 -12.31 -13.48
N MET A 276 29.25 -11.10 -12.95
CA MET A 276 29.43 -9.87 -13.72
C MET A 276 30.71 -9.94 -14.58
N ASP A 277 31.56 -10.92 -14.32
CA ASP A 277 32.71 -11.34 -15.10
C ASP A 277 32.34 -12.24 -16.30
N ASN A 278 31.11 -12.76 -16.38
CA ASN A 278 30.62 -13.57 -17.49
C ASN A 278 29.63 -12.80 -18.38
N PRO A 279 30.09 -12.22 -19.50
CA PRO A 279 29.23 -11.45 -20.41
C PRO A 279 28.09 -12.28 -21.02
N PHE A 280 28.23 -13.61 -21.09
CA PHE A 280 27.17 -14.50 -21.57
C PHE A 280 26.03 -14.63 -20.55
N ALA A 281 26.35 -14.69 -19.25
CA ALA A 281 25.34 -14.74 -18.18
C ALA A 281 24.52 -13.45 -18.12
N ILE A 282 25.18 -12.30 -18.32
CA ILE A 282 24.52 -10.98 -18.42
C ILE A 282 23.60 -10.96 -19.63
N LEU A 283 24.08 -11.35 -20.82
CA LEU A 283 23.26 -11.36 -22.04
C LEU A 283 22.04 -12.30 -21.90
N GLN A 284 22.23 -13.47 -21.29
CA GLN A 284 21.15 -14.41 -21.02
C GLN A 284 20.08 -13.79 -20.11
N LYS A 285 20.47 -13.12 -19.02
CA LYS A 285 19.52 -12.43 -18.13
C LYS A 285 18.76 -11.30 -18.82
N LEU A 286 19.45 -10.45 -19.58
CA LEU A 286 18.80 -9.37 -20.33
C LEU A 286 17.84 -9.88 -21.42
N SER A 287 18.00 -11.14 -21.85
CA SER A 287 17.10 -11.80 -22.80
C SER A 287 15.89 -12.49 -22.15
N GLN A 288 15.88 -12.66 -20.82
CA GLN A 288 14.74 -13.19 -20.11
C GLN A 288 13.58 -12.18 -20.16
N LYS A 289 12.35 -12.72 -20.20
CA LYS A 289 11.13 -11.92 -20.12
C LYS A 289 10.46 -12.17 -18.77
N PRO A 290 9.90 -11.13 -18.14
CA PRO A 290 9.12 -11.33 -16.94
C PRO A 290 7.93 -12.26 -17.21
N LYS A 291 7.51 -13.00 -16.17
CA LYS A 291 6.35 -13.88 -16.25
C LYS A 291 5.10 -13.02 -16.52
N ALA A 292 4.45 -13.26 -17.66
CA ALA A 292 3.28 -12.49 -18.11
C ALA A 292 1.94 -13.13 -17.72
N SER A 293 1.93 -14.45 -17.46
CA SER A 293 0.73 -15.22 -17.12
C SER A 293 1.03 -16.25 -16.04
N PRO A 294 0.05 -16.59 -15.18
CA PRO A 294 0.18 -17.67 -14.19
C PRO A 294 0.30 -19.05 -14.86
N GLY A 295 0.98 -19.98 -14.18
CA GLY A 295 1.18 -21.36 -14.63
C GLY A 295 0.09 -22.33 -14.15
N GLY A 296 -0.76 -21.90 -13.21
CA GLY A 296 -1.92 -22.62 -12.67
C GLY A 296 -2.97 -21.65 -12.16
N PRO A 297 -3.99 -22.12 -11.39
CA PRO A 297 -5.00 -21.27 -10.79
C PRO A 297 -4.39 -20.10 -10.01
N ALA A 298 -4.89 -18.88 -10.23
CA ALA A 298 -4.30 -17.69 -9.64
C ALA A 298 -5.33 -16.64 -9.21
N ILE A 299 -4.94 -15.80 -8.25
CA ILE A 299 -5.62 -14.56 -7.87
C ILE A 299 -4.78 -13.39 -8.39
N ALA A 300 -5.39 -12.53 -9.19
CA ALA A 300 -4.77 -11.30 -9.66
C ALA A 300 -4.81 -10.23 -8.57
N VAL A 301 -3.70 -9.53 -8.34
CA VAL A 301 -3.66 -8.30 -7.52
C VAL A 301 -3.47 -7.11 -8.46
N LEU A 302 -4.55 -6.39 -8.75
CA LEU A 302 -4.55 -5.25 -9.67
C LEU A 302 -4.31 -3.95 -8.89
N HIS A 303 -3.14 -3.36 -9.07
CA HIS A 303 -2.70 -2.16 -8.36
C HIS A 303 -3.20 -0.88 -9.02
N ILE A 304 -3.94 -0.08 -8.24
CA ILE A 304 -4.28 1.31 -8.53
C ILE A 304 -3.56 2.16 -7.49
N ASP A 305 -2.30 2.47 -7.80
CA ASP A 305 -1.36 3.15 -6.91
C ASP A 305 -0.97 4.51 -7.52
N GLY A 306 -1.15 5.57 -6.72
CA GLY A 306 -0.85 6.94 -7.10
C GLY A 306 -2.02 7.71 -7.72
N VAL A 307 -1.71 8.85 -8.34
CA VAL A 307 -2.73 9.75 -8.91
C VAL A 307 -3.32 9.13 -10.18
N ILE A 308 -4.65 9.12 -10.28
CA ILE A 308 -5.36 8.59 -11.44
C ILE A 308 -5.30 9.59 -12.60
N VAL A 309 -4.76 9.15 -13.73
CA VAL A 309 -4.62 9.97 -14.94
C VAL A 309 -5.26 9.31 -16.17
N ASP A 310 -5.58 10.13 -17.17
CA ASP A 310 -6.00 9.64 -18.48
C ASP A 310 -4.79 9.08 -19.25
N GLY A 311 -4.97 7.97 -19.97
CA GLY A 311 -3.91 7.38 -20.77
C GLY A 311 -3.09 6.33 -20.02
N GLU A 312 -1.79 6.26 -20.30
CA GLU A 312 -0.89 5.24 -19.74
C GLU A 312 -0.37 5.65 -18.35
N SER A 313 -0.09 4.65 -17.51
CA SER A 313 0.65 4.84 -16.27
C SER A 313 2.06 5.36 -16.55
N SER A 314 2.58 6.17 -15.65
CA SER A 314 3.94 6.69 -15.71
C SER A 314 4.52 6.70 -14.31
N SER A 315 5.75 6.21 -14.15
CA SER A 315 6.51 6.43 -12.93
C SER A 315 7.08 7.85 -12.92
N GLY A 316 7.32 8.39 -11.73
CA GLY A 316 7.99 9.68 -11.54
C GLY A 316 9.26 9.83 -12.39
N GLY A 317 9.44 11.00 -13.01
CA GLY A 317 10.67 11.32 -13.74
C GLY A 317 11.86 11.60 -12.80
N LEU A 318 13.07 11.66 -13.36
CA LEU A 318 14.32 11.93 -12.62
C LEU A 318 14.32 13.25 -11.81
N LEU A 319 13.42 14.19 -12.13
CA LEU A 319 13.26 15.49 -11.45
C LEU A 319 12.22 15.48 -10.32
N GLY A 320 11.72 14.30 -9.95
CA GLY A 320 10.64 14.16 -8.97
C GLY A 320 9.25 14.28 -9.60
N GLY A 321 8.35 13.44 -9.11
CA GLY A 321 6.94 13.33 -9.48
C GLY A 321 6.42 12.01 -8.90
N GLY A 322 5.24 12.02 -8.28
CA GLY A 322 4.65 10.78 -7.77
C GLY A 322 4.31 9.82 -8.91
N ASP A 323 4.17 8.54 -8.59
CA ASP A 323 3.66 7.57 -9.55
C ASP A 323 2.22 7.91 -9.94
N ASN A 324 1.93 7.79 -11.24
CA ASN A 324 0.59 7.97 -11.77
C ASN A 324 0.08 6.65 -12.34
N VAL A 325 -1.19 6.36 -12.06
CA VAL A 325 -1.89 5.21 -12.61
C VAL A 325 -2.83 5.64 -13.73
N GLY A 326 -2.56 5.14 -14.94
CA GLY A 326 -3.29 5.49 -16.15
C GLY A 326 -4.45 4.54 -16.44
N SER A 327 -5.59 5.10 -16.86
CA SER A 327 -6.79 4.33 -17.24
C SER A 327 -6.56 3.30 -18.34
N ARG A 328 -5.67 3.58 -19.29
CA ARG A 328 -5.34 2.66 -20.39
C ARG A 328 -4.57 1.45 -19.89
N THR A 329 -3.59 1.67 -19.02
CA THR A 329 -2.80 0.59 -18.43
C THR A 329 -3.67 -0.33 -17.58
N ILE A 330 -4.51 0.23 -16.71
CA ILE A 330 -5.43 -0.55 -15.88
C ILE A 330 -6.46 -1.29 -16.73
N ARG A 331 -7.02 -0.66 -17.77
CA ARG A 331 -7.94 -1.33 -18.68
C ARG A 331 -7.27 -2.52 -19.37
N ASN A 332 -6.04 -2.37 -19.86
CA ASN A 332 -5.34 -3.47 -20.52
C ASN A 332 -5.08 -4.62 -19.54
N ALA A 333 -4.64 -4.33 -18.32
CA ALA A 333 -4.48 -5.36 -17.28
C ALA A 333 -5.80 -6.07 -16.93
N ILE A 334 -6.93 -5.37 -16.96
CA ILE A 334 -8.26 -5.98 -16.80
C ILE A 334 -8.58 -6.93 -17.96
N GLU A 335 -8.24 -6.57 -19.21
CA GLU A 335 -8.43 -7.46 -20.35
C GLU A 335 -7.51 -8.69 -20.25
N ASP A 336 -6.25 -8.53 -19.81
CA ASP A 336 -5.33 -9.66 -19.55
C ASP A 336 -5.94 -10.64 -18.54
N ILE A 337 -6.53 -10.12 -17.45
CA ILE A 337 -7.23 -10.96 -16.45
C ILE A 337 -8.46 -11.65 -17.07
N LEU A 338 -9.18 -10.99 -17.96
CA LEU A 338 -10.39 -11.53 -18.59
C LEU A 338 -10.08 -12.64 -19.60
N GLU A 339 -8.97 -12.52 -20.33
CA GLU A 339 -8.56 -13.44 -21.39
C GLU A 339 -7.90 -14.71 -20.86
N ASP A 340 -7.27 -14.66 -19.69
CA ASP A 340 -6.59 -15.82 -19.08
C ASP A 340 -7.50 -16.55 -18.07
N ASP A 341 -7.92 -17.76 -18.41
CA ASP A 341 -8.77 -18.63 -17.58
C ASP A 341 -8.10 -19.09 -16.28
N ASN A 342 -6.77 -18.97 -16.15
CA ASN A 342 -6.07 -19.32 -14.91
C ASN A 342 -6.37 -18.31 -13.80
N PHE A 343 -6.63 -17.05 -14.11
CA PHE A 343 -7.10 -16.09 -13.12
C PHE A 343 -8.54 -16.43 -12.70
N LYS A 344 -8.71 -16.79 -11.43
CA LYS A 344 -9.99 -17.19 -10.84
C LYS A 344 -10.71 -16.04 -10.14
N GLY A 345 -9.99 -15.00 -9.75
CA GLY A 345 -10.52 -13.79 -9.12
C GLY A 345 -9.49 -12.66 -9.12
N CYS A 346 -9.92 -11.45 -8.75
CA CYS A 346 -9.08 -10.27 -8.69
C CYS A 346 -9.30 -9.49 -7.39
N ILE A 347 -8.20 -9.16 -6.71
CA ILE A 347 -8.16 -8.15 -5.66
C ILE A 347 -7.63 -6.85 -6.27
N VAL A 348 -8.41 -5.78 -6.24
CA VAL A 348 -7.94 -4.44 -6.61
C VAL A 348 -7.28 -3.82 -5.39
N ARG A 349 -5.95 -3.67 -5.40
CA ARG A 349 -5.18 -2.99 -4.35
C ARG A 349 -5.16 -1.50 -4.68
N ILE A 350 -5.76 -0.67 -3.83
CA ILE A 350 -5.88 0.78 -4.07
C ILE A 350 -5.09 1.55 -3.02
N ASP A 351 -4.14 2.36 -3.48
CA ASP A 351 -3.53 3.44 -2.70
C ASP A 351 -3.51 4.73 -3.53
N SER A 352 -4.64 5.44 -3.56
CA SER A 352 -4.86 6.57 -4.47
C SER A 352 -5.70 7.68 -3.85
N PRO A 353 -5.26 8.96 -3.98
CA PRO A 353 -6.07 10.13 -3.65
C PRO A 353 -7.16 10.42 -4.70
N GLY A 354 -7.18 9.64 -5.79
CA GLY A 354 -8.03 9.87 -6.96
C GLY A 354 -7.32 10.65 -8.06
N GLY A 355 -8.07 11.42 -8.84
CA GLY A 355 -7.54 12.14 -10.01
C GLY A 355 -8.62 12.35 -11.07
N SER A 356 -8.29 12.05 -12.33
CA SER A 356 -9.20 12.22 -13.47
C SER A 356 -10.51 11.43 -13.29
N ALA A 357 -11.63 12.14 -13.35
CA ALA A 357 -12.97 11.55 -13.28
C ALA A 357 -13.25 10.64 -14.48
N THR A 358 -12.77 11.01 -15.67
CA THR A 358 -12.91 10.21 -16.89
C THR A 358 -12.15 8.90 -16.76
N ALA A 359 -10.88 8.96 -16.35
CA ALA A 359 -10.07 7.78 -16.11
C ALA A 359 -10.70 6.85 -15.06
N SER A 360 -11.23 7.43 -13.98
CA SER A 360 -11.90 6.69 -12.90
C SER A 360 -13.15 5.95 -13.41
N GLU A 361 -14.00 6.59 -14.23
CA GLU A 361 -15.16 5.92 -14.84
C GLU A 361 -14.73 4.81 -15.82
N VAL A 362 -13.67 5.03 -16.62
CA VAL A 362 -13.14 3.99 -17.53
C VAL A 362 -12.67 2.76 -16.74
N MET A 363 -11.93 2.98 -15.65
CA MET A 363 -11.48 1.91 -14.76
C MET A 363 -12.66 1.22 -14.09
N TRP A 364 -13.63 1.97 -13.52
CA TRP A 364 -14.83 1.41 -12.90
C TRP A 364 -15.64 0.54 -13.86
N GLN A 365 -15.85 1.01 -15.10
CA GLN A 365 -16.54 0.22 -16.12
C GLN A 365 -15.76 -1.07 -16.46
N GLY A 366 -14.43 -1.00 -16.54
CA GLY A 366 -13.57 -2.18 -16.72
C GLY A 366 -13.74 -3.18 -15.58
N LEU A 367 -13.62 -2.71 -14.34
CA LEU A 367 -13.76 -3.54 -13.15
C LEU A 367 -15.16 -4.18 -13.06
N ARG A 368 -16.22 -3.47 -13.46
CA ARG A 368 -17.57 -4.06 -13.54
C ARG A 368 -17.73 -5.09 -14.66
N ARG A 369 -17.04 -4.93 -15.80
CA ARG A 369 -16.99 -5.99 -16.83
C ARG A 369 -16.29 -7.23 -16.30
N LEU A 370 -15.21 -7.05 -15.53
CA LEU A 370 -14.51 -8.15 -14.87
C LEU A 370 -15.39 -8.83 -13.82
N ALA A 371 -16.01 -8.05 -12.93
CA ALA A 371 -16.92 -8.53 -11.88
C ALA A 371 -18.12 -9.32 -12.42
N ALA A 372 -18.53 -9.07 -13.67
CA ALA A 372 -19.59 -9.83 -14.33
C ALA A 372 -19.17 -11.26 -14.71
N LYS A 373 -17.86 -11.59 -14.70
CA LYS A 373 -17.32 -12.90 -15.07
C LYS A 373 -16.51 -13.58 -13.97
N LYS A 374 -15.79 -12.82 -13.15
CA LYS A 374 -14.87 -13.31 -12.11
C LYS A 374 -15.05 -12.46 -10.84
N PRO A 375 -14.93 -13.00 -9.62
CA PRO A 375 -15.01 -12.20 -8.40
C PRO A 375 -13.98 -11.05 -8.38
N VAL A 376 -14.44 -9.85 -8.03
CA VAL A 376 -13.60 -8.66 -7.87
C VAL A 376 -13.80 -8.07 -6.49
N TRP A 377 -12.80 -8.15 -5.62
CA TRP A 377 -12.81 -7.51 -4.31
C TRP A 377 -11.73 -6.43 -4.26
N VAL A 378 -11.74 -5.60 -3.22
CA VAL A 378 -10.87 -4.44 -3.08
C VAL A 378 -10.17 -4.50 -1.73
N SER A 379 -8.88 -4.18 -1.74
CA SER A 379 -8.11 -3.90 -0.52
C SER A 379 -7.56 -2.48 -0.62
N VAL A 380 -7.83 -1.67 0.40
CA VAL A 380 -7.33 -0.30 0.49
C VAL A 380 -6.04 -0.29 1.31
N GLY A 381 -4.96 0.25 0.73
CA GLY A 381 -3.72 0.57 1.43
C GLY A 381 -3.89 1.81 2.31
N SER A 382 -3.10 2.85 2.07
CA SER A 382 -3.21 4.10 2.82
C SER A 382 -4.49 4.85 2.49
N MET A 383 -4.85 4.94 1.19
CA MET A 383 -5.97 5.76 0.75
C MET A 383 -6.76 5.17 -0.43
N ALA A 384 -8.08 5.30 -0.40
CA ALA A 384 -8.93 5.18 -1.58
C ALA A 384 -9.95 6.33 -1.55
N ALA A 385 -9.52 7.51 -1.98
CA ALA A 385 -10.32 8.73 -1.97
C ALA A 385 -10.67 9.19 -3.39
N SER A 386 -11.80 9.89 -3.53
CA SER A 386 -12.25 10.48 -4.80
C SER A 386 -12.30 9.43 -5.93
N GLY A 387 -11.47 9.56 -6.98
CA GLY A 387 -11.37 8.56 -8.05
C GLY A 387 -10.95 7.16 -7.55
N GLY A 388 -10.14 7.08 -6.49
CA GLY A 388 -9.80 5.80 -5.85
C GLY A 388 -11.03 5.13 -5.24
N TYR A 389 -11.87 5.89 -4.50
CA TYR A 389 -13.14 5.36 -3.98
C TYR A 389 -14.13 5.04 -5.11
N TYR A 390 -14.11 5.82 -6.19
CA TYR A 390 -14.88 5.54 -7.40
C TYR A 390 -14.54 4.15 -7.94
N CYS A 391 -13.26 3.81 -8.08
CA CYS A 391 -12.85 2.46 -8.48
C CYS A 391 -13.18 1.41 -7.41
N ALA A 392 -13.05 1.73 -6.13
CA ALA A 392 -13.33 0.81 -5.03
C ALA A 392 -14.77 0.27 -5.07
N VAL A 393 -15.76 1.12 -5.35
CA VAL A 393 -17.18 0.71 -5.40
C VAL A 393 -17.54 -0.11 -6.64
N ALA A 394 -16.58 -0.43 -7.52
CA ALA A 394 -16.79 -1.46 -8.54
C ALA A 394 -16.62 -2.89 -8.00
N GLY A 395 -15.89 -3.10 -6.90
CA GLY A 395 -15.73 -4.41 -6.29
C GLY A 395 -16.91 -4.81 -5.41
N ASP A 396 -17.08 -6.12 -5.22
CA ASP A 396 -18.19 -6.70 -4.45
C ASP A 396 -17.93 -6.71 -2.94
N LYS A 397 -16.65 -6.66 -2.53
CA LYS A 397 -16.21 -6.49 -1.14
C LYS A 397 -15.06 -5.49 -1.06
N ILE A 398 -15.03 -4.67 -0.01
CA ILE A 398 -13.99 -3.67 0.25
C ILE A 398 -13.40 -3.89 1.65
N TYR A 399 -12.09 -4.14 1.68
CA TYR A 399 -11.26 -4.30 2.86
C TYR A 399 -10.50 -3.00 3.11
N VAL A 400 -10.45 -2.56 4.36
CA VAL A 400 -9.75 -1.34 4.80
C VAL A 400 -8.95 -1.63 6.05
N ASN A 401 -7.77 -1.03 6.20
CA ASN A 401 -7.10 -0.98 7.50
C ASN A 401 -7.81 0.05 8.41
N PRO A 402 -7.71 -0.06 9.75
CA PRO A 402 -8.37 0.87 10.66
C PRO A 402 -8.13 2.34 10.30
N SER A 403 -6.90 2.69 9.93
CA SER A 403 -6.48 4.06 9.62
C SER A 403 -6.39 4.36 8.12
N SER A 404 -6.79 3.45 7.23
CA SER A 404 -6.97 3.75 5.80
C SER A 404 -7.93 4.93 5.63
N ILE A 405 -7.69 5.78 4.63
CA ILE A 405 -8.55 6.94 4.35
C ILE A 405 -9.41 6.64 3.13
N VAL A 406 -10.73 6.75 3.26
CA VAL A 406 -11.66 6.53 2.15
C VAL A 406 -12.66 7.67 1.99
N GLY A 407 -13.40 7.65 0.88
CA GLY A 407 -14.47 8.60 0.59
C GLY A 407 -14.02 9.69 -0.35
N SER A 408 -14.13 10.94 0.07
CA SER A 408 -14.01 12.13 -0.78
C SER A 408 -14.92 12.10 -2.01
N ILE A 409 -16.15 11.59 -1.83
CA ILE A 409 -17.17 11.53 -2.88
C ILE A 409 -17.63 12.95 -3.18
N GLY A 410 -17.01 13.56 -4.17
CA GLY A 410 -17.15 14.98 -4.52
C GLY A 410 -16.25 15.29 -5.69
N VAL A 411 -16.50 16.40 -6.37
CA VAL A 411 -15.77 16.78 -7.60
C VAL A 411 -15.15 18.15 -7.40
N VAL A 412 -13.87 18.27 -7.76
CA VAL A 412 -13.13 19.54 -7.70
C VAL A 412 -12.35 19.71 -9.00
N GLY A 413 -12.23 20.95 -9.46
CA GLY A 413 -11.54 21.27 -10.71
C GLY A 413 -11.44 22.77 -10.90
N GLY A 414 -10.49 23.20 -11.72
CA GLY A 414 -10.26 24.63 -11.88
C GLY A 414 -9.13 24.96 -12.83
N LYS A 415 -8.79 26.25 -12.88
CA LYS A 415 -7.64 26.76 -13.61
C LYS A 415 -6.98 27.91 -12.86
N ILE A 416 -5.73 28.19 -13.18
CA ILE A 416 -5.01 29.36 -12.68
C ILE A 416 -5.00 30.44 -13.78
N ALA A 417 -5.55 31.60 -13.47
CA ALA A 417 -5.38 32.81 -14.25
C ALA A 417 -4.06 33.49 -13.87
N MET A 418 -3.29 33.89 -14.87
CA MET A 418 -1.89 34.32 -14.77
C MET A 418 -1.64 35.73 -15.29
N GLN A 419 -2.69 36.50 -15.63
CA GLN A 419 -2.54 37.86 -16.18
C GLN A 419 -1.62 38.74 -15.34
N GLY A 420 -1.81 38.77 -14.02
CA GLY A 420 -0.98 39.58 -13.13
C GLY A 420 0.49 39.15 -13.13
N LEU A 421 0.75 37.84 -13.20
CA LEU A 421 2.11 37.31 -13.33
C LEU A 421 2.74 37.75 -14.66
N TYR A 422 2.01 37.64 -15.78
CA TYR A 422 2.50 38.08 -17.08
C TYR A 422 2.84 39.58 -17.10
N GLU A 423 1.99 40.41 -16.49
CA GLU A 423 2.24 41.86 -16.36
C GLU A 423 3.50 42.17 -15.55
N LYS A 424 3.74 41.42 -14.47
CA LYS A 424 4.95 41.54 -13.64
C LYS A 424 6.20 41.17 -14.41
N LEU A 425 6.14 40.06 -15.16
CA LEU A 425 7.26 39.55 -15.94
C LEU A 425 7.42 40.21 -17.31
N LYS A 426 6.57 41.19 -17.66
CA LYS A 426 6.54 41.86 -18.96
C LYS A 426 6.32 40.90 -20.14
N VAL A 427 5.56 39.82 -19.90
CA VAL A 427 5.15 38.85 -20.93
C VAL A 427 3.87 39.34 -21.60
N ASN A 428 3.91 39.49 -22.93
CA ASN A 428 2.74 39.90 -23.71
C ASN A 428 2.03 38.69 -24.31
N VAL A 429 0.78 38.46 -23.92
CA VAL A 429 -0.04 37.36 -24.44
C VAL A 429 -1.06 37.89 -25.45
N VAL A 430 -0.92 37.52 -26.72
CA VAL A 430 -1.84 37.90 -27.80
C VAL A 430 -2.87 36.79 -28.03
N THR A 431 -4.11 37.02 -27.64
CA THR A 431 -5.20 36.03 -27.77
C THR A 431 -5.75 35.98 -29.19
N ARG A 432 -5.98 34.76 -29.71
CA ARG A 432 -6.68 34.50 -30.97
C ARG A 432 -7.69 33.40 -30.72
N SER A 433 -8.97 33.67 -30.94
CA SER A 433 -10.06 32.74 -30.61
C SER A 433 -11.03 32.55 -31.78
N ARG A 434 -11.54 31.33 -31.96
CA ARG A 434 -12.60 30.99 -32.92
C ARG A 434 -13.54 29.97 -32.26
N GLY A 435 -14.83 30.27 -32.24
CA GLY A 435 -15.86 29.47 -31.58
C GLY A 435 -16.29 30.02 -30.20
N PRO A 436 -17.56 29.82 -29.78
CA PRO A 436 -18.12 30.52 -28.61
C PRO A 436 -17.43 30.24 -27.26
N ARG A 437 -16.75 29.10 -27.13
CA ARG A 437 -16.13 28.65 -25.86
C ARG A 437 -14.63 28.37 -25.99
N ALA A 438 -13.99 28.81 -27.07
CA ALA A 438 -12.58 28.52 -27.32
C ALA A 438 -11.63 29.19 -26.30
N SER A 439 -12.12 30.17 -25.53
CA SER A 439 -11.38 30.86 -24.48
C SER A 439 -11.62 30.31 -23.06
N MET A 440 -12.33 29.20 -22.89
CA MET A 440 -12.62 28.62 -21.56
C MET A 440 -11.33 28.32 -20.78
N PHE A 441 -10.27 27.88 -21.43
CA PHE A 441 -8.98 27.57 -20.78
C PHE A 441 -7.92 28.64 -21.00
N ARG A 442 -8.32 29.89 -21.27
CA ARG A 442 -7.38 31.00 -21.38
C ARG A 442 -6.56 31.12 -20.09
N SER A 443 -5.25 31.32 -20.25
CA SER A 443 -4.32 31.50 -19.13
C SER A 443 -4.38 32.89 -18.53
N THR A 444 -4.88 33.90 -19.26
CA THR A 444 -4.82 35.30 -18.84
C THR A 444 -5.85 35.61 -17.77
N LEU A 445 -7.12 35.57 -18.14
CA LEU A 445 -8.22 36.08 -17.31
C LEU A 445 -8.95 34.96 -16.56
N PRO A 446 -9.53 35.26 -15.39
CA PRO A 446 -10.37 34.32 -14.70
C PRO A 446 -11.66 34.01 -15.49
N TRP A 447 -12.34 32.93 -15.11
CA TRP A 447 -13.69 32.66 -15.61
C TRP A 447 -14.67 33.78 -15.22
N THR A 448 -15.55 34.13 -16.14
CA THR A 448 -16.73 34.96 -15.85
C THR A 448 -17.73 34.17 -14.99
N PRO A 449 -18.67 34.83 -14.28
CA PRO A 449 -19.71 34.12 -13.52
C PRO A 449 -20.49 33.10 -14.35
N GLU A 450 -20.80 33.43 -15.61
CA GLU A 450 -21.50 32.53 -16.54
C GLU A 450 -20.67 31.30 -16.92
N GLU A 451 -19.35 31.47 -17.11
CA GLU A 451 -18.43 30.36 -17.36
C GLU A 451 -18.25 29.48 -16.11
N VAL A 452 -18.24 30.07 -14.92
CA VAL A 452 -18.20 29.31 -13.64
C VAL A 452 -19.44 28.44 -13.49
N GLU A 453 -20.64 28.98 -13.76
CA GLU A 453 -21.87 28.19 -13.68
C GLU A 453 -21.92 27.07 -14.72
N LEU A 454 -21.38 27.30 -15.93
CA LEU A 454 -21.23 26.23 -16.93
C LEU A 454 -20.31 25.11 -16.43
N VAL A 455 -19.16 25.45 -15.85
CA VAL A 455 -18.20 24.47 -15.28
C VAL A 455 -18.85 23.72 -14.12
N ARG A 456 -19.52 24.44 -13.20
CA ARG A 456 -20.25 23.86 -12.07
C ARG A 456 -21.31 22.87 -12.53
N GLY A 457 -22.08 23.21 -13.57
CA GLY A 457 -23.07 22.30 -14.16
C GLY A 457 -22.46 20.99 -14.64
N LYS A 458 -21.32 21.05 -15.34
CA LYS A 458 -20.59 19.85 -15.80
C LYS A 458 -19.99 19.03 -14.67
N MET A 459 -19.50 19.69 -13.63
CA MET A 459 -19.03 19.01 -12.43
C MET A 459 -20.17 18.35 -11.66
N LYS A 460 -21.36 18.95 -11.65
CA LYS A 460 -22.54 18.34 -11.06
C LYS A 460 -22.95 17.07 -11.80
N GLU A 461 -22.94 17.07 -13.14
CA GLU A 461 -23.18 15.85 -13.93
C GLU A 461 -22.21 14.73 -13.53
N THR A 462 -20.93 15.08 -13.30
CA THR A 462 -19.90 14.13 -12.83
C THR A 462 -20.18 13.64 -11.40
N TYR A 463 -20.60 14.53 -10.50
CA TYR A 463 -20.97 14.19 -9.12
C TYR A 463 -22.19 13.27 -9.06
N ASP A 464 -23.22 13.56 -9.86
CA ASP A 464 -24.43 12.75 -9.97
C ASP A 464 -24.09 11.35 -10.49
N LEU A 465 -23.18 11.25 -11.48
CA LEU A 465 -22.69 9.96 -11.95
C LEU A 465 -21.93 9.20 -10.85
N PHE A 466 -20.99 9.86 -10.17
CA PHE A 466 -20.20 9.25 -9.10
C PHE A 466 -21.10 8.72 -7.97
N THR A 467 -22.01 9.54 -7.47
CA THR A 467 -22.97 9.13 -6.42
C THR A 467 -23.87 7.99 -6.87
N SER A 468 -24.23 7.93 -8.17
CA SER A 468 -24.94 6.78 -8.73
C SER A 468 -24.11 5.49 -8.70
N ARG A 469 -22.80 5.55 -8.97
CA ARG A 469 -21.89 4.40 -8.89
C ARG A 469 -21.72 3.93 -7.45
N VAL A 470 -21.56 4.87 -6.52
CA VAL A 470 -21.47 4.56 -5.09
C VAL A 470 -22.75 3.88 -4.61
N THR A 471 -23.92 4.40 -4.96
CA THR A 471 -25.21 3.80 -4.58
C THR A 471 -25.38 2.39 -5.15
N ALA A 472 -24.91 2.17 -6.39
CA ALA A 472 -24.97 0.87 -7.03
C ALA A 472 -24.02 -0.16 -6.37
N GLY A 473 -22.82 0.27 -5.95
CA GLY A 473 -21.81 -0.60 -5.34
C GLY A 473 -22.00 -0.83 -3.84
N ARG A 474 -22.60 0.11 -3.10
CA ARG A 474 -22.71 0.09 -1.63
C ARG A 474 -24.16 0.06 -1.18
N LYS A 475 -24.72 -1.14 -1.02
CA LYS A 475 -26.12 -1.30 -0.59
C LYS A 475 -26.34 -0.70 0.81
N GLY A 476 -27.23 0.28 0.90
CA GLY A 476 -27.66 0.88 2.16
C GLY A 476 -26.71 1.95 2.72
N ILE A 477 -25.76 2.44 1.92
CA ILE A 477 -24.98 3.64 2.23
C ILE A 477 -25.89 4.87 2.33
N ASP A 478 -25.60 5.78 3.25
CA ASP A 478 -26.31 7.04 3.42
C ASP A 478 -25.49 8.20 2.84
N LEU A 479 -25.75 8.56 1.58
CA LEU A 479 -25.01 9.62 0.88
C LEU A 479 -25.10 10.98 1.59
N ALA A 480 -26.15 11.26 2.36
CA ALA A 480 -26.23 12.51 3.10
C ALA A 480 -25.12 12.64 4.16
N LYS A 481 -24.60 11.50 4.65
CA LYS A 481 -23.52 11.42 5.62
C LYS A 481 -22.16 11.16 4.98
N THR A 482 -22.11 10.38 3.89
CA THR A 482 -20.86 9.86 3.34
C THR A 482 -20.36 10.62 2.11
N ALA A 483 -21.20 11.47 1.50
CA ALA A 483 -20.84 12.22 0.30
C ALA A 483 -20.37 13.65 0.60
N GLU A 484 -20.54 14.56 -0.36
CA GLU A 484 -20.14 15.96 -0.31
C GLU A 484 -18.63 16.20 -0.13
N GLY A 485 -17.79 15.21 -0.42
CA GLY A 485 -16.33 15.32 -0.37
C GLY A 485 -15.69 14.90 0.96
N ARG A 486 -16.45 14.35 1.91
CA ARG A 486 -15.95 13.94 3.23
C ARG A 486 -14.98 12.76 3.18
N LEU A 487 -13.94 12.82 4.01
CA LEU A 487 -12.96 11.76 4.26
C LEU A 487 -13.30 11.02 5.55
N PHE A 488 -13.05 9.70 5.56
CA PHE A 488 -13.28 8.83 6.71
C PHE A 488 -12.12 7.86 6.90
N THR A 489 -11.81 7.51 8.15
CA THR A 489 -10.94 6.38 8.47
C THR A 489 -11.64 5.06 8.14
N GLY A 490 -10.86 3.99 7.97
CA GLY A 490 -11.37 2.67 7.60
C GLY A 490 -12.28 2.05 8.66
N SER A 491 -11.96 2.23 9.95
CA SER A 491 -12.82 1.78 11.06
C SER A 491 -14.22 2.40 10.95
N LEU A 492 -14.30 3.73 10.80
CA LEU A 492 -15.56 4.44 10.63
C LEU A 492 -16.24 4.13 9.28
N ALA A 493 -15.46 3.87 8.23
CA ALA A 493 -15.99 3.53 6.91
C ALA A 493 -16.81 2.24 6.92
N VAL A 494 -16.42 1.24 7.72
CA VAL A 494 -17.20 0.01 7.88
C VAL A 494 -18.55 0.31 8.56
N ASP A 495 -18.55 1.10 9.63
CA ASP A 495 -19.78 1.51 10.34
C ASP A 495 -20.74 2.29 9.43
N LEU A 496 -20.19 3.10 8.53
CA LEU A 496 -20.93 3.89 7.52
C LEU A 496 -21.28 3.09 6.26
N LYS A 497 -20.97 1.79 6.21
CA LYS A 497 -21.18 0.88 5.06
C LYS A 497 -20.43 1.30 3.79
N MET A 498 -19.39 2.12 3.95
CA MET A 498 -18.48 2.50 2.87
C MET A 498 -17.47 1.39 2.56
N ALA A 499 -17.18 0.53 3.53
CA ALA A 499 -16.38 -0.68 3.40
C ALA A 499 -17.08 -1.87 4.09
N ASP A 500 -16.59 -3.09 3.88
CA ASP A 500 -17.23 -4.32 4.38
C ASP A 500 -16.50 -4.93 5.58
N LYS A 501 -15.16 -4.83 5.62
CA LYS A 501 -14.36 -5.50 6.64
C LYS A 501 -13.09 -4.70 6.93
N VAL A 502 -12.72 -4.68 8.22
CA VAL A 502 -11.38 -4.25 8.62
C VAL A 502 -10.39 -5.39 8.32
N GLY A 503 -9.41 -5.13 7.47
CA GLY A 503 -8.41 -6.11 7.03
C GLY A 503 -7.56 -5.59 5.87
N GLY A 504 -6.41 -6.24 5.67
CA GLY A 504 -5.40 -5.87 4.66
C GLY A 504 -5.52 -6.66 3.36
N LEU A 505 -4.47 -6.60 2.53
CA LEU A 505 -4.40 -7.31 1.26
C LEU A 505 -4.43 -8.83 1.44
N SER A 506 -3.64 -9.35 2.38
CA SER A 506 -3.58 -10.81 2.63
C SER A 506 -4.91 -11.36 3.15
N ASP A 507 -5.67 -10.58 3.93
CA ASP A 507 -7.00 -10.99 4.39
C ASP A 507 -7.99 -11.07 3.22
N ALA A 508 -7.93 -10.13 2.27
CA ALA A 508 -8.78 -10.13 1.08
C ALA A 508 -8.44 -11.31 0.13
N ILE A 509 -7.15 -11.61 -0.04
CA ILE A 509 -6.68 -12.76 -0.84
C ILE A 509 -7.13 -14.07 -0.19
N ALA A 510 -6.90 -14.25 1.11
CA ALA A 510 -7.26 -15.48 1.83
C ALA A 510 -8.78 -15.72 1.80
N ASP A 511 -9.58 -14.72 2.14
CA ASP A 511 -11.04 -14.83 2.10
C ASP A 511 -11.54 -15.14 0.66
N MET A 512 -10.86 -14.63 -0.37
CA MET A 512 -11.23 -14.89 -1.78
C MET A 512 -10.88 -16.32 -2.16
N ALA A 513 -9.67 -16.77 -1.86
CA ALA A 513 -9.24 -18.15 -2.09
C ALA A 513 -10.19 -19.14 -1.42
N ASP A 514 -10.56 -18.88 -0.17
CA ASP A 514 -11.55 -19.68 0.57
C ASP A 514 -12.91 -19.70 -0.14
N SER A 515 -13.40 -18.53 -0.58
CA SER A 515 -14.68 -18.44 -1.31
C SER A 515 -14.69 -19.18 -2.65
N LEU A 516 -13.50 -19.36 -3.25
CA LEU A 516 -13.27 -20.09 -4.49
C LEU A 516 -12.84 -21.54 -4.26
N SER A 517 -12.72 -21.97 -2.99
CA SER A 517 -12.22 -23.31 -2.61
C SER A 517 -10.84 -23.62 -3.20
N MET A 518 -9.94 -22.63 -3.23
CA MET A 518 -8.58 -22.73 -3.76
C MET A 518 -7.58 -22.96 -2.63
N THR A 519 -6.85 -24.07 -2.67
CA THR A 519 -5.81 -24.41 -1.67
C THR A 519 -4.39 -24.34 -2.22
N ASP A 520 -4.24 -24.44 -3.54
CA ASP A 520 -2.98 -24.29 -4.28
C ASP A 520 -3.24 -23.28 -5.39
N TYR A 521 -2.61 -22.12 -5.27
CA TYR A 521 -2.81 -21.01 -6.19
C TYR A 521 -1.63 -20.05 -6.20
N GLU A 522 -1.47 -19.37 -7.32
CA GLU A 522 -0.54 -18.27 -7.46
C GLU A 522 -1.21 -16.92 -7.11
N VAL A 523 -0.41 -15.97 -6.64
CA VAL A 523 -0.80 -14.56 -6.51
C VAL A 523 0.08 -13.76 -7.46
N MET A 524 -0.53 -12.99 -8.36
CA MET A 524 0.22 -12.27 -9.40
C MET A 524 -0.18 -10.79 -9.42
N ASP A 525 0.83 -9.93 -9.28
CA ASP A 525 0.65 -8.47 -9.34
C ASP A 525 0.48 -7.98 -10.77
N LEU A 526 -0.48 -7.07 -10.96
CA LEU A 526 -0.82 -6.45 -12.22
C LEU A 526 -0.96 -4.92 -12.04
N PRO A 527 -0.56 -4.09 -13.03
CA PRO A 527 0.14 -4.46 -14.26
C PRO A 527 1.50 -5.12 -13.97
N GLY A 528 1.80 -6.20 -14.68
CA GLY A 528 3.01 -7.00 -14.46
C GLY A 528 4.28 -6.25 -14.83
N ALA A 529 5.44 -6.81 -14.46
CA ALA A 529 6.73 -6.26 -14.83
C ALA A 529 6.87 -6.17 -16.36
N LYS A 530 7.46 -5.07 -16.82
CA LYS A 530 7.67 -4.80 -18.25
C LYS A 530 9.00 -5.43 -18.72
N PRO A 531 9.07 -5.94 -19.95
CA PRO A 531 10.34 -6.31 -20.57
C PRO A 531 11.32 -5.14 -20.60
N LEU A 532 12.62 -5.42 -20.53
CA LEU A 532 13.65 -4.38 -20.47
C LEU A 532 13.58 -3.42 -21.68
N GLU A 533 13.28 -3.93 -22.88
CA GLU A 533 13.13 -3.09 -24.08
C GLU A 533 12.02 -2.04 -23.92
N GLU A 534 10.95 -2.38 -23.21
CA GLU A 534 9.84 -1.48 -22.96
C GLU A 534 10.18 -0.46 -21.88
N VAL A 535 10.85 -0.88 -20.80
CA VAL A 535 11.33 0.05 -19.76
C VAL A 535 12.26 1.11 -20.36
N ILE A 536 13.22 0.71 -21.19
CA ILE A 536 14.14 1.64 -21.87
C ILE A 536 13.38 2.57 -22.81
N ARG A 537 12.44 2.03 -23.60
CA ARG A 537 11.62 2.81 -24.53
C ARG A 537 10.78 3.86 -23.79
N ASP A 538 10.18 3.49 -22.67
CA ASP A 538 9.36 4.40 -21.85
C ASP A 538 10.23 5.48 -21.18
N ALA A 539 11.42 5.11 -20.69
CA ALA A 539 12.40 6.08 -20.20
C ALA A 539 12.80 7.09 -21.30
N MET A 540 13.11 6.62 -22.51
CA MET A 540 13.45 7.51 -23.64
C MET A 540 12.27 8.39 -24.07
N LYS A 541 11.04 7.88 -24.04
CA LYS A 541 9.83 8.68 -24.27
C LYS A 541 9.67 9.75 -23.18
N GLY A 542 9.94 9.43 -21.92
CA GLY A 542 9.96 10.39 -20.82
C GLY A 542 10.92 11.55 -21.08
N PHE A 543 12.12 11.27 -21.60
CA PHE A 543 13.07 12.30 -22.02
C PHE A 543 12.57 13.14 -23.21
N ALA A 544 11.93 12.53 -24.20
CA ALA A 544 11.41 13.23 -25.37
C ALA A 544 10.11 14.01 -25.13
N SER A 545 9.34 13.65 -24.09
CA SER A 545 8.05 14.26 -23.75
C SER A 545 8.11 15.31 -22.64
N SER A 546 9.28 15.53 -22.02
CA SER A 546 9.51 16.62 -21.06
C SER A 546 9.24 17.98 -21.72
N PRO A 547 8.24 18.76 -21.28
CA PRO A 547 7.79 19.89 -22.07
C PRO A 547 8.48 21.20 -21.67
N VAL A 548 9.32 21.72 -22.58
CA VAL A 548 8.99 23.03 -23.18
C VAL A 548 7.77 22.79 -24.09
N ARG A 549 6.58 22.62 -23.51
CA ARG A 549 5.28 22.59 -24.21
C ARG A 549 4.20 23.13 -23.29
N GLY A 550 4.14 24.46 -23.24
CA GLY A 550 2.83 25.10 -23.25
C GLY A 550 2.28 25.01 -24.68
N GLY A 551 1.08 24.46 -24.84
CA GLY A 551 0.30 24.54 -26.08
C GLY A 551 0.00 23.20 -26.76
N ALA A 552 -1.29 22.86 -26.75
CA ALA A 552 -2.06 22.05 -27.70
C ALA A 552 -1.30 20.99 -28.52
N ALA A 553 -1.58 19.72 -28.23
CA ALA A 553 -1.34 18.64 -29.19
C ALA A 553 -2.33 18.77 -30.36
N LEU A 554 -1.81 18.98 -31.57
CA LEU A 554 -2.44 18.59 -32.82
C LEU A 554 -1.53 17.54 -33.46
N GLU A 555 -2.09 16.37 -33.74
CA GLU A 555 -1.44 15.34 -34.57
C GLU A 555 -1.27 15.82 -36.02
N PRO A 556 -0.25 15.34 -36.75
CA PRO A 556 -0.09 15.68 -38.15
C PRO A 556 -1.05 14.85 -39.00
N VAL A 557 -1.90 15.53 -39.77
CA VAL A 557 -2.56 14.92 -40.94
C VAL A 557 -1.63 15.11 -42.13
N ALA A 558 -1.48 14.04 -42.90
CA ALA A 558 -0.67 13.92 -44.12
C ALA A 558 -0.91 15.02 -45.16
#